data_AF-A0A564U9E3-F1
#
_entry.id   AF-A0A564U9E3-F1
#
_cell.length_a   1.000
_cell.length_b   1.000
_cell.length_c   1.000
_cell.angle_alpha   90.00
_cell.angle_beta   90.00
_cell.angle_gamma   90.00
#
_symmetry.space_group_name_H-M   'P 1'
#
loop_
_entity.id
_entity.type
_entity.pdbx_description
1 polymer ?
#
loop_
_entity_poly.entity_id
_entity_poly.type
_entity_poly.pdbx_seq_one_letter_code
_entity_poly.pdbx_strand_id
1 'polypeptide(L)' 'MSLDIQERLNSLGFNCGKVDGIFGAGTYAAVIAFQKAHGLTPDGIVGQNTWRVLLGM' A
#
# COMPACT_ATOMS: atom_id res chain seq x y z
N MET A 1 10.77 7.45 -12.50
CA MET A 1 9.46 6.86 -12.20
C MET A 1 9.35 6.78 -10.70
N SER A 2 8.75 7.78 -10.05
CA SER A 2 8.47 7.67 -8.61
C SER A 2 7.35 6.64 -8.49
N LEU A 3 7.61 5.50 -7.84
CA LEU A 3 6.54 4.51 -7.62
C LEU A 3 5.67 4.99 -6.48
N ASP A 4 4.48 5.48 -6.82
CA ASP A 4 3.46 5.87 -5.85
C ASP A 4 2.77 4.63 -5.28
N ILE A 5 2.78 4.50 -3.96
CA ILE A 5 2.14 3.35 -3.30
C ILE A 5 0.63 3.30 -3.56
N GLN A 6 0.00 4.45 -3.72
CA GLN A 6 -1.41 4.55 -4.06
C GLN A 6 -1.71 3.90 -5.42
N GLU A 7 -0.87 4.13 -6.44
CA GLU A 7 -1.04 3.49 -7.75
C GLU A 7 -0.93 1.98 -7.64
N ARG A 8 0.08 1.50 -6.91
CA ARG A 8 0.32 0.06 -6.76
C ARG A 8 -0.79 -0.62 -5.95
N LEU A 9 -1.26 -0.01 -4.86
CA LEU A 9 -2.38 -0.51 -4.07
C LEU A 9 -3.64 -0.61 -4.93
N ASN A 10 -3.99 0.45 -5.65
CA ASN A 10 -5.14 0.45 -6.56
C ASN A 10 -5.00 -0.62 -7.66
N SER A 11 -3.81 -0.78 -8.25
CA SER A 11 -3.54 -1.81 -9.26
C SER A 11 -3.66 -3.23 -8.71
N LEU A 12 -3.44 -3.43 -7.42
CA LEU A 12 -3.60 -4.70 -6.71
C LEU A 12 -5.04 -4.92 -6.22
N GLY A 13 -5.96 -3.97 -6.46
CA GLY A 13 -7.35 -4.02 -6.03
C GLY A 13 -7.60 -3.48 -4.62
N PHE A 14 -6.58 -2.97 -3.94
CA PHE A 14 -6.72 -2.30 -2.65
C PHE A 14 -7.02 -0.82 -2.88
N ASN A 15 -8.31 -0.47 -2.95
CA ASN A 15 -8.76 0.89 -3.22
C ASN A 15 -8.27 1.85 -2.12
N CYS A 16 -7.27 2.66 -2.45
CA CYS A 16 -6.69 3.66 -1.54
C CYS A 16 -7.27 5.06 -1.75
N GLY A 17 -8.22 5.21 -2.68
CA GLY A 17 -8.72 6.49 -3.16
C GLY A 17 -7.88 7.08 -4.28
N LYS A 18 -7.94 8.41 -4.42
CA LYS A 18 -7.22 9.15 -5.46
C LYS A 18 -5.71 9.01 -5.27
N VAL A 19 -5.00 8.85 -6.38
CA VAL A 19 -3.54 8.95 -6.42
C VAL A 19 -3.18 10.43 -6.40
N ASP A 20 -2.93 10.96 -5.22
CA ASP A 20 -2.59 12.36 -4.96
C ASP A 20 -1.25 12.54 -4.24
N GLY A 21 -0.57 11.42 -3.93
CA GLY A 21 0.68 11.40 -3.18
C GLY A 21 0.53 11.65 -1.68
N ILE A 22 -0.71 11.86 -1.19
CA ILE A 22 -1.00 12.16 0.21
C ILE A 22 -1.36 10.87 0.94
N PHE A 23 -0.58 10.53 1.96
CA PHE A 23 -0.88 9.39 2.81
C PHE A 23 -2.02 9.72 3.79
N GLY A 24 -3.26 9.56 3.32
CA GLY A 24 -4.47 9.78 4.10
C GLY A 24 -5.08 8.49 4.68
N ALA A 25 -6.25 8.62 5.30
CA ALA A 25 -6.97 7.48 5.89
C ALA A 25 -7.33 6.38 4.87
N GLY A 26 -7.62 6.75 3.61
CA GLY A 26 -7.89 5.80 2.53
C GLY A 26 -6.65 4.97 2.18
N THR A 27 -5.49 5.62 2.04
CA THR A 27 -4.22 4.94 1.81
C THR A 27 -3.84 4.06 2.99
N TYR A 28 -3.99 4.53 4.22
CA TYR A 28 -3.75 3.74 5.42
C TYR A 28 -4.60 2.45 5.45
N ALA A 29 -5.91 2.56 5.18
CA ALA A 29 -6.80 1.41 5.14
C ALA A 29 -6.41 0.41 4.03
N ALA A 30 -6.02 0.89 2.86
CA ALA A 30 -5.56 0.05 1.76
C ALA A 30 -4.22 -0.65 2.08
N VAL A 31 -3.28 0.03 2.74
CA VAL A 31 -2.01 -0.58 3.21
C VAL A 31 -2.31 -1.68 4.22
N ILE A 32 -3.20 -1.45 5.18
CA ILE A 32 -3.60 -2.49 6.14
C ILE A 32 -4.21 -3.69 5.42
N ALA A 33 -5.11 -3.47 4.47
CA ALA A 33 -5.74 -4.55 3.72
C ALA A 33 -4.71 -5.35 2.92
N PHE A 34 -3.77 -4.66 2.27
CA PHE A 34 -2.64 -5.28 1.57
C PHE A 34 -1.76 -6.10 2.52
N GLN A 35 -1.36 -5.53 3.65
CA GLN A 35 -0.54 -6.22 4.66
C GLN A 35 -1.24 -7.49 5.15
N LYS A 36 -2.55 -7.42 5.47
CA LYS A 36 -3.34 -8.61 5.87
C LYS A 36 -3.38 -9.67 4.77
N ALA A 37 -3.62 -9.28 3.52
CA ALA A 37 -3.71 -10.21 2.40
C ALA A 37 -2.38 -10.94 2.13
N HIS A 38 -1.25 -10.30 2.45
CA HIS A 38 0.09 -10.84 2.23
C HIS A 38 0.75 -11.40 3.51
N GLY A 39 0.01 -11.54 4.62
CA GLY A 39 0.54 -12.09 5.87
C GLY A 39 1.58 -11.21 6.57
N LEU A 40 1.61 -9.92 6.26
CA LEU A 40 2.43 -8.92 6.95
C LEU A 40 1.71 -8.39 8.20
N THR A 41 2.47 -7.80 9.12
CA THR A 41 1.91 -7.05 10.25
C THR A 41 1.04 -5.90 9.71
N PRO A 42 -0.26 -5.84 10.04
CA PRO A 42 -1.18 -4.84 9.50
C PRO A 42 -1.15 -3.54 10.31
N ASP A 43 0.04 -2.94 10.40
CA ASP A 43 0.30 -1.68 11.12
C ASP A 43 -0.05 -0.42 10.29
N GLY A 44 -0.28 -0.59 8.99
CA GLY A 44 -0.52 0.49 8.03
C GLY A 44 0.72 1.33 7.72
N ILE A 45 1.91 0.88 8.16
CA ILE A 45 3.20 1.51 7.92
C ILE A 45 3.85 0.86 6.71
N VAL A 46 4.30 1.69 5.78
CA VAL A 46 4.97 1.24 4.56
C VAL A 46 6.46 1.09 4.82
N GLY A 47 6.82 0.08 5.62
CA GLY A 47 8.21 -0.29 5.88
C GLY A 47 8.85 -1.08 4.73
N GLN A 48 10.13 -1.45 4.91
CA GLN A 48 10.89 -2.22 3.92
C GLN A 48 10.19 -3.55 3.53
N ASN A 49 9.54 -4.22 4.49
CA ASN A 49 8.79 -5.46 4.21
C ASN A 49 7.57 -5.19 3.31
N THR A 50 6.82 -4.13 3.59
CA THR A 50 5.68 -3.72 2.76
C THR A 50 6.17 -3.38 1.36
N TRP A 51 7.22 -2.57 1.22
CA TRP A 51 7.82 -2.24 -0.08
C TRP A 51 8.31 -3.48 -0.83
N ARG A 52 8.95 -4.42 -0.16
CA ARG A 52 9.45 -5.65 -0.77
C ARG A 52 8.32 -6.45 -1.44
N VAL A 53 7.23 -6.69 -0.71
CA VAL A 53 6.07 -7.42 -1.26
C VAL A 53 5.37 -6.60 -2.34
N LEU A 54 5.25 -5.29 -2.13
CA LEU A 54 4.56 -4.38 -3.04
C LEU A 54 5.31 -4.20 -4.37
N LEU A 55 6.64 -4.28 -4.36
CA LEU A 55 7.50 -4.18 -5.53
C LEU A 55 7.90 -5.54 -6.13
N GLY A 56 7.77 -6.63 -5.36
CA GLY A 56 8.21 -7.96 -5.77
C GLY A 56 9.73 -8.13 -5.75
N MET A 57 10.40 -7.44 -4.82
CA MET A 57 11.87 -7.48 -4.64
C MET A 57 12.32 -8.57 -3.66
#